data_AF-A0A7L4PX27-F1
#
_entry.id   AF-A0A7L4PX27-F1
#
_cell.length_a   1.000
_cell.length_b   1.000
_cell.length_c   1.000
_cell.angle_alpha   90.00
_cell.angle_beta   90.00
_cell.angle_gamma   90.00
#
_symmetry.space_group_name_H-M   'P 1'
#
loop_
_entity.id
_entity.type
_entity.pdbx_description
1 polymer ?
#
loop_
_entity_poly.entity_id
_entity_poly.type
_entity_poly.pdbx_seq_one_letter_code
_entity_poly.pdbx_strand_id
1 'polypeptide(L)'
;DGVDPGLWDGNITEGCVASVLWDIFDSGFDNDDNIDNQFNKTWKIMTEYNPDDIDQFYSYWELEYGDGDIVDLSEIYCHYMIYKAGLIFIQSTPSSADIYLDGVYEGKTGIPIINIPAGYHLLEVKLDGYSTYSEIIDINTDDELDRTVSLLPLTGSVSITSNPTGASVSIDGVDRGVTPLTISGISEGTHSLSISKSGYEEHTEILTVVVGQTTEVNVSLTVVGVIPFPGTTSPPLDLDQDGLYEDVNGDGVFSFGDIRTFFENYDVWIPANEPVACFDFDHNSVIGFGDVRALFLEWGS
;
A
#
# COMPACT_ATOMS: atom_id res chain seq x y z
N ASP A 1 14.69 38.18 -42.14
CA ASP A 1 13.22 38.14 -42.35
C ASP A 1 12.79 36.69 -42.15
N GLY A 2 12.70 36.17 -40.93
CA GLY A 2 11.91 36.70 -39.81
C GLY A 2 10.64 35.86 -39.74
N VAL A 3 10.79 34.59 -39.31
CA VAL A 3 9.66 33.67 -39.09
C VAL A 3 9.39 33.64 -37.60
N ASP A 4 8.23 34.18 -37.27
CA ASP A 4 7.52 34.23 -35.99
C ASP A 4 7.53 32.86 -35.26
N PRO A 5 8.13 32.74 -34.07
CA PRO A 5 8.00 31.56 -33.24
C PRO A 5 6.65 31.63 -32.51
N GLY A 6 5.76 30.75 -32.93
CA GLY A 6 4.37 30.68 -32.52
C GLY A 6 4.11 30.86 -31.02
N LEU A 7 3.08 31.67 -30.79
CA LEU A 7 2.16 31.68 -29.66
C LEU A 7 2.13 30.32 -28.93
N TRP A 8 2.73 30.30 -27.74
CA TRP A 8 2.54 29.22 -26.78
C TRP A 8 1.24 29.52 -26.02
N ASP A 9 0.24 28.66 -26.17
CA ASP A 9 -1.02 28.67 -25.45
C ASP A 9 -0.84 28.05 -24.05
N GLY A 10 0.04 28.67 -23.25
CA GLY A 10 0.27 28.27 -21.87
C GLY A 10 -0.95 28.61 -21.00
N ASN A 11 -1.60 27.57 -20.48
CA ASN A 11 -2.75 27.60 -19.56
C ASN A 11 -2.77 28.81 -18.61
N ILE A 12 -3.89 29.55 -18.67
CA ILE A 12 -4.27 30.58 -17.70
C ILE A 12 -4.31 29.93 -16.31
N THR A 13 -3.38 30.29 -15.44
CA THR A 13 -3.52 30.01 -14.02
C THR A 13 -4.42 31.10 -13.44
N GLU A 14 -5.70 30.80 -13.25
CA GLU A 14 -6.60 31.62 -12.44
C GLU A 14 -6.10 31.63 -11.00
N GLY A 15 -5.20 32.55 -10.70
CA GLY A 15 -4.59 32.67 -9.39
C GLY A 15 -4.10 34.07 -9.18
N CYS A 16 -4.86 34.84 -8.41
CA CYS A 16 -4.45 36.06 -7.71
C CYS A 16 -4.50 37.42 -8.44
N VAL A 17 -4.84 37.51 -9.74
CA VAL A 17 -5.15 38.84 -10.37
C VAL A 17 -6.64 39.09 -10.53
N ALA A 18 -7.48 38.05 -10.39
CA ALA A 18 -8.93 38.23 -10.39
C ALA A 18 -9.43 39.11 -9.22
N SER A 19 -8.76 39.12 -8.07
CA SER A 19 -9.25 39.84 -6.88
C SER A 19 -9.03 41.35 -6.91
N VAL A 20 -7.96 41.84 -7.54
CA VAL A 20 -7.71 43.30 -7.63
C VAL A 20 -8.61 43.95 -8.68
N LEU A 21 -9.02 43.19 -9.70
CA LEU A 21 -9.98 43.65 -10.70
C LEU A 21 -11.44 43.41 -10.27
N TRP A 22 -11.74 42.40 -9.45
CA TRP A 22 -13.11 42.12 -8.98
C TRP A 22 -13.76 43.31 -8.25
N ASP A 23 -13.02 44.02 -7.39
CA ASP A 23 -13.53 45.17 -6.64
C ASP A 23 -13.80 46.41 -7.52
N ILE A 24 -13.27 46.44 -8.75
CA ILE A 24 -13.52 47.52 -9.73
C ILE A 24 -14.72 47.21 -10.63
N PHE A 25 -15.09 45.92 -10.81
CA PHE A 25 -16.01 45.46 -11.86
C PHE A 25 -17.36 44.89 -11.39
N ASP A 26 -17.70 44.91 -10.09
CA ASP A 26 -19.06 44.55 -9.68
C ASP A 26 -20.03 45.74 -9.75
N SER A 27 -20.75 45.86 -10.87
CA SER A 27 -22.17 46.19 -10.81
C SER A 27 -22.92 45.69 -12.04
N GLY A 28 -23.52 44.50 -11.94
CA GLY A 28 -24.72 44.17 -12.70
C GLY A 28 -24.64 42.95 -13.62
N PHE A 29 -25.21 41.85 -13.12
CA PHE A 29 -25.65 40.64 -13.81
C PHE A 29 -25.89 40.75 -15.33
N ASP A 30 -25.13 40.01 -16.14
CA ASP A 30 -25.62 39.27 -17.31
C ASP A 30 -24.63 38.18 -17.78
N ASN A 31 -25.16 37.08 -18.32
CA ASN A 31 -24.48 35.81 -18.62
C ASN A 31 -23.77 35.76 -20.00
N ASP A 32 -22.87 36.69 -20.29
CA ASP A 32 -22.00 36.59 -21.47
C ASP A 32 -20.52 36.63 -21.05
N ASP A 33 -19.70 35.74 -21.63
CA ASP A 33 -18.25 35.60 -21.39
C ASP A 33 -17.42 36.79 -21.92
N ASN A 34 -18.04 37.97 -22.06
CA ASN A 34 -17.38 39.23 -22.34
C ASN A 34 -17.52 40.12 -21.11
N ILE A 35 -16.42 40.34 -20.39
CA ILE A 35 -16.38 41.35 -19.32
C ILE A 35 -16.32 42.71 -20.00
N ASP A 36 -17.49 43.26 -20.30
CA ASP A 36 -17.64 44.63 -20.78
C ASP A 36 -17.45 45.56 -19.58
N ASN A 37 -16.26 46.18 -19.47
CA ASN A 37 -16.11 47.30 -18.55
C ASN A 37 -17.03 48.43 -19.03
N GLN A 38 -17.52 49.28 -18.12
CA GLN A 38 -18.41 50.41 -18.45
C GLN A 38 -17.80 51.47 -19.41
N PHE A 39 -16.66 51.19 -20.04
CA PHE A 39 -15.94 52.07 -20.94
C PHE A 39 -15.78 51.52 -22.37
N ASN A 40 -16.31 50.34 -22.70
CA ASN A 40 -16.28 49.76 -24.05
C ASN A 40 -14.85 49.67 -24.61
N LYS A 41 -13.90 49.21 -23.78
CA LYS A 41 -12.47 49.16 -24.10
C LYS A 41 -11.91 47.75 -24.06
N THR A 42 -11.06 47.45 -25.03
CA THR A 42 -10.30 46.19 -25.14
C THR A 42 -8.93 46.36 -24.49
N TRP A 43 -8.57 45.44 -23.58
CA TRP A 43 -7.24 45.37 -22.97
C TRP A 43 -6.47 44.17 -23.54
N LYS A 44 -5.16 44.29 -23.75
CA LYS A 44 -4.29 43.20 -24.20
C LYS A 44 -3.18 42.95 -23.19
N ILE A 45 -2.90 41.68 -22.93
CA ILE A 45 -1.69 41.27 -22.20
C ILE A 45 -0.53 41.31 -23.18
N MET A 46 0.52 42.03 -22.82
CA MET A 46 1.78 42.07 -23.56
C MET A 46 2.83 41.35 -22.74
N THR A 47 3.62 40.51 -23.41
CA THR A 47 4.75 39.80 -22.80
C THR A 47 6.03 40.30 -23.48
N GLU A 48 6.94 40.89 -22.72
CA GLU A 48 8.22 41.35 -23.23
C GLU A 48 9.37 40.53 -22.64
N TYR A 49 10.28 40.14 -23.52
CA TYR A 49 11.48 39.38 -23.18
C TYR A 49 12.60 40.33 -22.75
N ASN A 50 13.19 40.11 -21.59
CA ASN A 50 14.37 40.87 -21.16
C ASN A 50 15.63 40.29 -21.84
N PRO A 51 16.30 41.02 -22.74
CA PRO A 51 17.47 40.51 -23.44
C PRO A 51 18.72 40.38 -22.56
N ASP A 52 18.76 41.05 -21.41
CA ASP A 52 19.90 41.05 -20.49
C ASP A 52 19.77 40.03 -19.35
N ASP A 53 18.57 39.45 -19.17
CA ASP A 53 18.29 38.39 -18.20
C ASP A 53 17.28 37.40 -18.80
N ILE A 54 17.81 36.30 -19.36
CA ILE A 54 17.06 35.34 -20.18
C ILE A 54 15.95 34.60 -19.42
N ASP A 55 15.96 34.71 -18.08
CA ASP A 55 15.03 34.07 -17.16
C ASP A 55 13.93 35.03 -16.66
N GLN A 56 13.90 36.29 -17.11
CA GLN A 56 12.87 37.26 -16.75
C GLN A 56 11.97 37.62 -17.95
N PHE A 57 10.70 37.22 -17.84
CA PHE A 57 9.61 37.73 -18.67
C PHE A 57 8.81 38.75 -17.87
N TYR A 58 8.47 39.89 -18.49
CA TYR A 58 7.55 40.85 -17.89
C TYR A 58 6.21 40.77 -18.62
N SER A 59 5.11 40.70 -17.85
CA SER A 59 3.77 40.89 -18.39
C SER A 59 3.25 42.27 -17.98
N TYR A 60 2.75 43.04 -18.94
CA TYR A 60 2.13 44.34 -18.71
C TYR A 60 0.86 44.48 -19.57
N TRP A 61 0.01 45.46 -19.25
CA TRP A 61 -1.32 45.61 -19.86
C TRP A 61 -1.41 46.85 -20.77
N GLU A 62 -1.66 46.59 -22.05
CA GLU A 62 -2.07 47.49 -23.14
C GLU A 62 -3.54 47.94 -23.08
N LEU A 63 -3.87 49.23 -23.05
CA LEU A 63 -5.23 49.71 -23.34
C LEU A 63 -5.33 50.17 -24.81
N GLU A 64 -6.19 49.55 -25.62
CA GLU A 64 -6.37 49.94 -27.02
C GLU A 64 -7.51 50.96 -27.16
N TYR A 65 -7.22 52.16 -27.68
CA TYR A 65 -8.23 53.13 -28.10
C TYR A 65 -8.35 53.18 -29.63
N GLY A 66 -9.59 53.25 -30.12
CA GLY A 66 -9.87 53.51 -31.53
C GLY A 66 -9.25 54.83 -32.00
N ASP A 67 -8.65 54.79 -33.19
CA ASP A 67 -7.86 55.81 -33.90
C ASP A 67 -6.38 55.97 -33.50
N GLY A 68 -5.77 54.98 -32.84
CA GLY A 68 -4.31 54.75 -32.92
C GLY A 68 -3.40 55.62 -32.03
N ASP A 69 -3.96 56.37 -31.09
CA ASP A 69 -3.19 57.06 -30.05
C ASP A 69 -3.04 56.18 -28.79
N ILE A 70 -1.79 55.84 -28.44
CA ILE A 70 -1.43 55.14 -27.20
C ILE A 70 -1.25 56.20 -26.10
N VAL A 71 -2.01 56.10 -25.01
CA VAL A 71 -1.73 56.87 -23.78
C VAL A 71 -0.94 55.96 -22.86
N ASP A 72 0.31 56.31 -22.61
CA ASP A 72 1.17 55.60 -21.65
C ASP A 72 0.50 55.61 -20.26
N LEU A 73 0.07 54.43 -19.81
CA LEU A 73 -0.42 54.17 -18.46
C LEU A 73 0.64 53.40 -17.67
N SER A 74 1.88 53.89 -17.68
CA SER A 74 3.06 53.34 -17.00
C SER A 74 2.97 53.22 -15.46
N GLU A 75 1.78 53.13 -14.86
CA GLU A 75 1.62 52.92 -13.42
C GLU A 75 0.66 51.78 -13.04
N ILE A 76 0.54 50.74 -13.88
CA ILE A 76 0.10 49.41 -13.40
C ILE A 76 1.15 48.38 -13.79
N TYR A 77 2.27 48.39 -13.07
CA TYR A 77 3.26 47.31 -13.12
C TYR A 77 2.80 46.15 -12.23
N CYS A 78 2.36 45.06 -12.85
CA CYS A 78 2.21 43.77 -12.18
C CYS A 78 3.39 42.89 -12.61
N HIS A 79 4.43 42.82 -11.79
CA HIS A 79 5.60 41.98 -12.08
C HIS A 79 5.25 40.50 -11.81
N TYR A 80 5.08 39.72 -12.87
CA TYR A 80 4.91 38.27 -12.82
C TYR A 80 6.19 37.60 -13.32
N MET A 81 6.92 36.93 -12.43
CA MET A 81 8.11 36.15 -12.81
C MET A 81 7.67 34.78 -13.31
N ILE A 82 7.82 34.52 -14.62
CA ILE A 82 7.67 33.19 -15.20
C ILE A 82 9.05 32.55 -15.22
N TYR A 83 9.37 31.74 -14.21
CA TYR A 83 10.57 30.92 -14.25
C TYR A 83 10.37 29.79 -15.25
N LYS A 84 11.39 29.54 -16.08
CA LYS A 84 11.43 28.32 -16.88
C LYS A 84 11.43 27.13 -15.89
N ALA A 85 10.49 26.22 -16.07
CA ALA A 85 10.19 25.16 -15.13
C ALA A 85 10.90 23.85 -15.55
N GLY A 86 11.62 23.22 -14.63
CA GLY A 86 12.11 21.86 -14.78
C GLY A 86 10.98 20.83 -14.70
N LEU A 87 11.13 19.73 -15.43
CA LEU A 87 10.31 18.53 -15.37
C LEU A 87 11.22 17.38 -14.88
N ILE A 88 10.79 16.68 -13.84
CA ILE A 88 11.52 15.51 -13.32
C ILE A 88 10.61 14.29 -13.23
N PHE A 89 11.19 13.11 -13.46
CA PHE A 89 10.50 11.84 -13.34
C PHE A 89 11.34 10.87 -12.52
N ILE A 90 10.89 10.59 -11.30
CA ILE A 90 11.61 9.74 -10.34
C ILE A 90 10.88 8.40 -10.21
N GLN A 91 11.59 7.32 -10.50
CA GLN A 91 11.18 5.93 -10.27
C GLN A 91 11.88 5.37 -9.03
N SER A 92 11.22 4.46 -8.32
CA SER A 92 11.87 3.70 -7.26
C SER A 92 11.56 2.22 -7.29
N THR A 93 12.47 1.42 -6.73
CA THR A 93 12.24 0.01 -6.39
C THR A 93 12.49 -0.19 -4.89
N PRO A 94 11.46 -0.54 -4.09
CA PRO A 94 10.04 -0.67 -4.47
C PRO A 94 9.42 0.65 -4.94
N SER A 95 8.32 0.56 -5.69
CA SER A 95 7.61 1.72 -6.24
C SER A 95 6.73 2.41 -5.18
N SER A 96 6.20 3.59 -5.52
CA SER A 96 5.27 4.37 -4.69
C SER A 96 5.89 5.00 -3.43
N ALA A 97 7.22 5.15 -3.42
CA ALA A 97 7.94 5.93 -2.42
C ALA A 97 7.60 7.43 -2.52
N ASP A 98 7.62 8.13 -1.39
CA ASP A 98 7.40 9.56 -1.28
C ASP A 98 8.66 10.33 -1.70
N ILE A 99 8.46 11.40 -2.46
CA ILE A 99 9.52 12.27 -2.97
C ILE A 99 9.48 13.59 -2.20
N TYR A 100 10.65 14.04 -1.75
CA TYR A 100 10.85 15.37 -1.21
C TYR A 100 11.94 16.10 -1.98
N LEU A 101 11.71 17.36 -2.32
CA LEU A 101 12.72 18.29 -2.84
C LEU A 101 12.93 19.40 -1.82
N ASP A 102 14.18 19.58 -1.37
CA ASP A 102 14.54 20.58 -0.35
C ASP A 102 13.69 20.51 0.93
N GLY A 103 13.22 19.30 1.25
CA GLY A 103 12.36 19.03 2.40
C GLY A 103 10.86 19.27 2.16
N VAL A 104 10.45 19.71 0.98
CA VAL A 104 9.05 19.86 0.57
C VAL A 104 8.57 18.58 -0.11
N TYR A 105 7.38 18.09 0.27
CA TYR A 105 6.80 16.89 -0.34
C TYR A 105 6.23 17.19 -1.73
N GLU A 106 6.70 16.45 -2.74
CA GLU A 106 6.35 16.67 -4.16
C GLU A 106 5.46 15.56 -4.75
N GLY A 107 5.14 14.53 -3.96
CA GLY A 107 4.30 13.42 -4.39
C GLY A 107 4.99 12.06 -4.30
N LYS A 108 4.60 11.15 -5.18
CA LYS A 108 5.09 9.76 -5.20
C LYS A 108 5.86 9.44 -6.47
N THR A 109 6.84 8.55 -6.35
CA THR A 109 7.57 7.96 -7.47
C THR A 109 6.65 7.35 -8.52
N GLY A 110 7.04 7.49 -9.78
CA GLY A 110 6.25 7.11 -10.95
C GLY A 110 5.25 8.16 -11.43
N ILE A 111 5.21 9.33 -10.78
CA ILE A 111 4.41 10.48 -11.20
C ILE A 111 5.37 11.61 -11.60
N PRO A 112 5.22 12.23 -12.78
CA PRO A 112 6.03 13.38 -13.17
C PRO A 112 5.80 14.58 -12.26
N ILE A 113 6.86 15.29 -11.92
CA ILE A 113 6.83 16.53 -11.13
C ILE A 113 7.25 17.68 -12.04
N ILE A 114 6.40 18.70 -12.14
CA ILE A 114 6.56 19.86 -13.02
C ILE A 114 6.77 21.14 -12.20
N ASN A 115 7.15 22.22 -12.87
CA ASN A 115 7.27 23.56 -12.25
C ASN A 115 8.35 23.63 -11.16
N ILE A 116 9.40 22.83 -11.29
CA ILE A 116 10.53 22.87 -10.35
C ILE A 116 11.51 23.98 -10.78
N PRO A 117 11.96 24.85 -9.86
CA PRO A 117 13.00 25.84 -10.17
C PRO A 117 14.27 25.20 -10.76
N ALA A 118 14.99 25.96 -11.58
CA ALA A 118 16.30 25.52 -12.07
C ALA A 118 17.33 25.55 -10.93
N GLY A 119 18.28 24.62 -10.97
CA GLY A 119 19.45 24.58 -10.09
C GLY A 119 19.56 23.32 -9.24
N TYR A 120 20.35 23.41 -8.18
CA TYR A 120 20.62 22.27 -7.30
C TYR A 120 19.54 22.09 -6.24
N HIS A 121 18.95 20.90 -6.21
CA HIS A 121 17.93 20.51 -5.24
C HIS A 121 18.38 19.26 -4.46
N LEU A 122 18.07 19.22 -3.16
CA LEU A 122 18.21 18.01 -2.37
C LEU A 122 16.99 17.11 -2.61
N LEU A 123 17.22 16.03 -3.35
CA LEU A 123 16.25 14.95 -3.54
C LEU A 123 16.32 13.98 -2.36
N GLU A 124 15.19 13.77 -1.68
CA GLU A 124 15.00 12.65 -0.76
C GLU A 124 13.87 11.74 -1.23
N VAL A 125 14.12 10.43 -1.26
CA VAL A 125 13.10 9.42 -1.56
C VAL A 125 12.90 8.53 -0.34
N LYS A 126 11.67 8.48 0.18
CA LYS A 126 11.31 7.86 1.46
C LYS A 126 10.23 6.80 1.27
N LEU A 127 10.41 5.65 1.90
CA LEU A 127 9.41 4.59 1.94
C LEU A 127 9.48 3.90 3.30
N ASP A 128 8.34 3.66 3.94
CA ASP A 128 8.27 3.01 5.24
C ASP A 128 8.95 1.64 5.21
N GLY A 129 9.85 1.40 6.18
CA GLY A 129 10.66 0.18 6.24
C GLY A 129 11.89 0.18 5.33
N TYR A 130 12.24 1.31 4.71
CA TYR A 130 13.43 1.46 3.87
C TYR A 130 14.29 2.65 4.33
N SER A 131 15.59 2.57 4.03
CA SER A 131 16.53 3.67 4.24
C SER A 131 16.18 4.82 3.30
N THR A 132 16.17 6.05 3.81
CA THR A 132 16.02 7.24 2.98
C THR A 132 17.17 7.32 1.99
N TYR A 133 16.82 7.47 0.71
CA TYR A 133 17.78 7.84 -0.32
C TYR A 133 17.89 9.36 -0.36
N SER A 134 19.11 9.89 -0.41
CA SER A 134 19.38 11.33 -0.49
C SER A 134 20.44 11.62 -1.55
N GLU A 135 20.17 12.58 -2.43
CA GLU A 135 21.08 13.01 -3.49
C GLU A 135 20.89 14.49 -3.79
N ILE A 136 21.96 15.21 -4.14
CA ILE A 136 21.84 16.55 -4.74
C ILE A 136 21.73 16.37 -6.24
N ILE A 137 20.60 16.79 -6.81
CA ILE A 137 20.32 16.75 -8.25
C ILE A 137 20.41 18.15 -8.85
N ASP A 138 20.84 18.24 -10.11
CA ASP A 138 20.90 19.47 -10.89
C ASP A 138 19.72 19.49 -11.87
N ILE A 139 18.77 20.39 -11.65
CA ILE A 139 17.56 20.51 -12.45
C ILE A 139 17.77 21.62 -13.48
N ASN A 140 17.81 21.23 -14.75
CA ASN A 140 17.83 22.14 -15.87
C ASN A 140 16.43 22.27 -16.45
N THR A 141 16.17 23.37 -17.14
CA THR A 141 14.83 23.71 -17.66
C THR A 141 14.66 23.34 -19.13
N ASP A 142 15.72 22.84 -19.75
CA ASP A 142 15.75 22.41 -21.16
C ASP A 142 15.45 20.92 -21.33
N ASP A 143 15.67 20.10 -20.31
CA ASP A 143 15.61 18.64 -20.39
C ASP A 143 14.84 18.05 -19.20
N GLU A 144 14.15 16.93 -19.45
CA GLU A 144 13.55 16.11 -18.39
C GLU A 144 14.65 15.34 -17.63
N LEU A 145 14.63 15.44 -16.30
CA LEU A 145 15.49 14.60 -15.45
C LEU A 145 14.80 13.30 -15.11
N ASP A 146 15.23 12.22 -15.77
CA ASP A 146 14.85 10.85 -15.43
C ASP A 146 15.78 10.27 -14.35
N ARG A 147 15.21 9.82 -13.23
CA ARG A 147 15.97 9.17 -12.15
C ARG A 147 15.34 7.87 -11.72
N THR A 148 16.15 6.85 -11.49
CA THR A 148 15.71 5.59 -10.88
C THR A 148 16.49 5.32 -9.60
N VAL A 149 15.77 5.05 -8.51
CA VAL A 149 16.32 4.85 -7.17
C VAL A 149 16.02 3.42 -6.69
N SER A 150 17.01 2.71 -6.18
CA SER A 150 16.78 1.44 -5.46
C SER A 150 16.88 1.70 -3.96
N LEU A 151 15.77 1.54 -3.26
CA LEU A 151 15.71 1.74 -1.82
C LEU A 151 16.21 0.48 -1.10
N LEU A 152 17.03 0.68 -0.07
CA LEU A 152 17.54 -0.41 0.75
C LEU A 152 16.57 -0.68 1.91
N PRO A 153 16.01 -1.89 2.04
CA PRO A 153 15.14 -2.21 3.16
C PRO A 153 15.89 -2.06 4.49
N LEU A 154 15.16 -1.76 5.57
CA LEU A 154 15.64 -1.75 6.94
C LEU A 154 15.20 -2.99 7.74
N THR A 155 14.30 -3.77 7.16
CA THR A 155 13.63 -4.90 7.78
C THR A 155 13.65 -6.13 6.87
N GLY A 156 13.48 -7.32 7.44
CA GLY A 156 13.19 -8.55 6.71
C GLY A 156 11.72 -8.94 6.77
N SER A 157 11.42 -10.12 6.23
CA SER A 157 10.11 -10.76 6.28
C SER A 157 10.22 -12.19 6.80
N VAL A 158 9.13 -12.74 7.31
CA VAL A 158 9.02 -14.16 7.70
C VAL A 158 7.76 -14.73 7.08
N SER A 159 7.90 -15.85 6.36
CA SER A 159 6.81 -16.62 5.76
C SER A 159 6.65 -17.92 6.53
N ILE A 160 5.44 -18.17 7.03
CA ILE A 160 5.16 -19.21 8.01
C ILE A 160 4.00 -20.05 7.51
N THR A 161 4.23 -21.36 7.38
CA THR A 161 3.18 -22.34 7.14
C THR A 161 3.15 -23.38 8.25
N SER A 162 1.99 -24.00 8.45
CA SER A 162 1.87 -25.13 9.36
C SER A 162 0.97 -26.23 8.84
N ASN A 163 1.18 -27.45 9.34
CA ASN A 163 0.27 -28.57 9.21
C ASN A 163 -0.19 -29.02 10.62
N PRO A 164 -1.48 -28.92 10.95
CA PRO A 164 -2.57 -28.35 10.14
C PRO A 164 -2.44 -26.83 9.93
N THR A 165 -3.12 -26.30 8.91
CA THR A 165 -3.22 -24.85 8.66
C THR A 165 -4.13 -24.17 9.69
N GLY A 166 -4.11 -22.84 9.73
CA GLY A 166 -4.91 -22.05 10.66
C GLY A 166 -4.42 -22.16 12.10
N ALA A 167 -3.11 -22.30 12.31
CA ALA A 167 -2.48 -22.21 13.62
C ALA A 167 -2.15 -20.74 13.91
N SER A 168 -2.37 -20.28 15.14
CA SER A 168 -2.03 -18.93 15.59
C SER A 168 -0.54 -18.72 15.64
N VAL A 169 -0.07 -17.55 15.19
CA VAL A 169 1.34 -17.20 15.06
C VAL A 169 1.63 -15.95 15.89
N SER A 170 2.64 -16.01 16.75
CA SER A 170 3.18 -14.85 17.45
C SER A 170 4.68 -14.70 17.24
N ILE A 171 5.14 -13.45 17.11
CA ILE A 171 6.57 -13.09 17.06
C ILE A 171 6.86 -12.13 18.20
N ASP A 172 7.81 -12.49 19.06
CA ASP A 172 8.17 -11.81 20.30
C ASP A 172 6.98 -11.58 21.24
N GLY A 173 6.07 -12.55 21.27
CA GLY A 173 4.84 -12.52 22.08
C GLY A 173 3.73 -11.61 21.52
N VAL A 174 3.93 -11.01 20.33
CA VAL A 174 2.90 -10.23 19.64
C VAL A 174 2.16 -11.13 18.66
N ASP A 175 0.84 -11.24 18.77
CA ASP A 175 -0.01 -11.98 17.83
C ASP A 175 0.04 -11.35 16.44
N ARG A 176 0.19 -12.19 15.41
CA ARG A 176 0.36 -11.79 14.00
C ARG A 176 -0.72 -12.37 13.08
N GLY A 177 -1.57 -13.26 13.59
CA GLY A 177 -2.62 -13.92 12.81
C GLY A 177 -2.45 -15.43 12.78
N VAL A 178 -2.87 -16.07 11.69
CA VAL A 178 -2.89 -17.54 11.56
C VAL A 178 -2.21 -18.01 10.27
N THR A 179 -1.64 -19.21 10.28
CA THR A 179 -0.99 -19.82 9.11
C THR A 179 -1.99 -20.18 7.99
N PRO A 180 -1.57 -20.14 6.71
CA PRO A 180 -0.30 -19.61 6.20
C PRO A 180 -0.26 -18.07 6.27
N LEU A 181 0.88 -17.51 6.66
CA LEU A 181 1.05 -16.07 6.90
C LEU A 181 2.43 -15.60 6.46
N THR A 182 2.51 -14.43 5.80
CA THR A 182 3.76 -13.71 5.55
C THR A 182 3.73 -12.38 6.29
N ILE A 183 4.74 -12.14 7.13
CA ILE A 183 4.87 -10.94 7.95
C ILE A 183 6.08 -10.16 7.44
N SER A 184 5.88 -8.93 6.96
CA SER A 184 6.95 -8.01 6.58
C SER A 184 7.24 -7.00 7.69
N GLY A 185 8.33 -6.24 7.56
CA GLY A 185 8.64 -5.16 8.50
C GLY A 185 9.26 -5.63 9.81
N ILE A 186 9.86 -6.82 9.85
CA ILE A 186 10.50 -7.35 11.06
C ILE A 186 11.95 -6.85 11.09
N SER A 187 12.38 -6.30 12.22
CA SER A 187 13.75 -5.83 12.42
C SER A 187 14.76 -6.95 12.16
N GLU A 188 16.00 -6.59 11.81
CA GLU A 188 17.07 -7.58 11.71
C GLU A 188 17.40 -8.20 13.08
N GLY A 189 17.86 -9.45 13.05
CA GLY A 189 18.34 -10.15 14.24
C GLY A 189 17.46 -11.34 14.62
N THR A 190 17.57 -11.75 15.89
CA THR A 190 16.90 -12.94 16.40
C THR A 190 15.54 -12.59 17.00
N HIS A 191 14.52 -13.36 16.63
CA HIS A 191 13.15 -13.20 17.09
C HIS A 191 12.60 -14.52 17.64
N SER A 192 11.76 -14.45 18.67
CA SER A 192 11.07 -15.62 19.23
C SER A 192 9.77 -15.87 18.48
N LEU A 193 9.64 -17.02 17.85
CA LEU A 193 8.42 -17.48 17.19
C LEU A 193 7.67 -18.46 18.11
N SER A 194 6.36 -18.26 18.25
CA SER A 194 5.45 -19.26 18.81
C SER A 194 4.31 -19.53 17.82
N ILE A 195 4.01 -20.82 17.61
CA ILE A 195 2.89 -21.29 16.79
C ILE A 195 2.04 -22.23 17.66
N SER A 196 0.74 -21.95 17.74
CA SER A 196 -0.19 -22.72 18.57
C SER A 196 -1.50 -23.02 17.86
N LYS A 197 -2.11 -24.17 18.19
CA LYS A 197 -3.43 -24.55 17.72
C LYS A 197 -4.09 -25.46 18.77
N SER A 198 -5.40 -25.31 18.99
CA SER A 198 -6.14 -26.15 19.94
C SER A 198 -5.99 -27.64 19.62
N GLY A 199 -5.69 -28.45 20.63
CA GLY A 199 -5.42 -29.89 20.49
C GLY A 199 -3.98 -30.26 20.12
N TYR A 200 -3.12 -29.27 19.86
CA TYR A 200 -1.73 -29.47 19.48
C TYR A 200 -0.76 -28.90 20.52
N GLU A 201 0.44 -29.48 20.58
CA GLU A 201 1.57 -28.92 21.34
C GLU A 201 2.00 -27.58 20.73
N GLU A 202 2.24 -26.58 21.58
CA GLU A 202 2.77 -25.29 21.14
C GLU A 202 4.20 -25.48 20.62
N HIS A 203 4.44 -25.00 19.40
CA HIS A 203 5.76 -25.01 18.80
C HIS A 203 6.45 -23.66 19.05
N THR A 204 7.68 -23.68 19.56
CA THR A 204 8.50 -22.47 19.76
C THR A 204 9.87 -22.62 19.13
N GLU A 205 10.33 -21.57 18.45
CA GLU A 205 11.64 -21.53 17.78
C GLU A 205 12.24 -20.11 17.83
N ILE A 206 13.56 -20.00 17.82
CA ILE A 206 14.24 -18.72 17.57
C ILE A 206 14.61 -18.65 16.09
N LEU A 207 14.04 -17.68 15.38
CA LEU A 207 14.39 -17.42 13.99
C LEU A 207 15.33 -16.22 13.86
N THR A 208 16.15 -16.21 12.81
CA THR A 208 16.98 -15.05 12.45
C THR A 208 16.39 -14.37 11.23
N VAL A 209 16.08 -13.08 11.36
CA VAL A 209 15.61 -12.22 10.28
C VAL A 209 16.80 -11.46 9.70
N VAL A 210 16.93 -11.52 8.38
CA VAL A 210 17.93 -10.79 7.62
C VAL A 210 17.23 -9.72 6.80
N VAL A 211 17.78 -8.50 6.81
CA VAL A 211 17.26 -7.36 6.05
C VAL A 211 17.06 -7.71 4.58
N GLY A 212 15.90 -7.37 4.04
CA GLY A 212 15.55 -7.59 2.63
C GLY A 212 15.36 -9.06 2.22
N GLN A 213 15.43 -10.01 3.16
CA GLN A 213 15.16 -11.42 2.90
C GLN A 213 13.85 -11.87 3.54
N THR A 214 13.29 -12.97 3.00
CA THR A 214 12.18 -13.69 3.61
C THR A 214 12.70 -14.97 4.25
N THR A 215 12.59 -15.08 5.56
CA THR A 215 12.87 -16.32 6.29
C THR A 215 11.65 -17.24 6.18
N GLU A 216 11.82 -18.43 5.60
CA GLU A 216 10.76 -19.44 5.47
C GLU A 216 10.73 -20.38 6.68
N VAL A 217 9.55 -20.59 7.24
CA VAL A 217 9.30 -21.49 8.38
C VAL A 217 8.15 -22.41 8.05
N ASN A 218 8.36 -23.72 8.17
CA ASN A 218 7.36 -24.75 7.90
C ASN A 218 7.28 -25.69 9.09
N VAL A 219 6.15 -25.74 9.77
CA VAL A 219 5.99 -26.48 11.03
C VAL A 219 4.89 -27.53 10.93
N SER A 220 5.20 -28.78 11.27
CA SER A 220 4.18 -29.79 11.54
C SER A 220 3.93 -29.83 13.03
N LEU A 221 2.70 -29.55 13.45
CA LEU A 221 2.31 -29.58 14.86
C LEU A 221 2.01 -31.01 15.30
N THR A 222 2.36 -31.33 16.53
CA THR A 222 2.10 -32.64 17.14
C THR A 222 0.84 -32.56 17.99
N VAL A 223 -0.07 -33.52 17.82
CA VAL A 223 -1.27 -33.63 18.66
C VAL A 223 -0.84 -33.96 20.08
N VAL A 224 -1.36 -33.20 21.06
CA VAL A 224 -1.05 -33.41 22.49
C VAL A 224 -2.26 -33.96 23.26
N GLY A 225 -3.46 -33.83 22.72
CA GLY A 225 -4.67 -34.41 23.29
C GLY A 225 -5.95 -33.98 22.57
N VAL A 226 -6.94 -34.86 22.66
CA VAL A 226 -8.32 -34.66 22.23
C VAL A 226 -9.20 -34.42 23.46
N ILE A 227 -10.36 -33.78 23.30
CA ILE A 227 -11.27 -33.48 24.40
C ILE A 227 -12.49 -34.42 24.41
N PRO A 228 -13.17 -34.62 25.56
CA PRO A 228 -14.38 -35.43 25.58
C PRO A 228 -15.47 -34.87 24.67
N PHE A 229 -16.09 -35.74 23.90
CA PHE A 229 -17.23 -35.40 23.05
C PHE A 229 -18.45 -34.97 23.88
N PRO A 230 -19.38 -34.20 23.31
CA PRO A 230 -20.60 -33.81 23.99
C PRO A 230 -21.38 -35.01 24.52
N GLY A 231 -21.56 -35.07 25.84
CA GLY A 231 -22.28 -36.16 26.51
C GLY A 231 -21.40 -37.32 26.99
N THR A 232 -20.09 -37.28 26.74
CA THR A 232 -19.13 -38.27 27.26
C THR A 232 -18.33 -37.69 28.43
N THR A 233 -17.66 -38.55 29.19
CA THR A 233 -16.86 -38.16 30.37
C THR A 233 -15.36 -38.39 30.19
N SER A 234 -14.98 -39.17 29.19
CA SER A 234 -13.59 -39.52 28.88
C SER A 234 -13.24 -38.97 27.48
N PRO A 235 -12.00 -38.53 27.27
CA PRO A 235 -11.52 -38.18 25.93
C PRO A 235 -11.46 -39.43 25.05
N PRO A 236 -11.57 -39.28 23.71
CA PRO A 236 -11.38 -40.37 22.78
C PRO A 236 -10.04 -41.08 22.96
N LEU A 237 -9.99 -42.37 22.62
CA LEU A 237 -8.77 -43.18 22.68
C LEU A 237 -8.39 -43.73 21.29
N ASP A 238 -7.10 -43.64 20.98
CA ASP A 238 -6.43 -44.35 19.89
C ASP A 238 -5.98 -45.72 20.43
N LEU A 239 -6.75 -46.77 20.12
CA LEU A 239 -6.57 -48.09 20.72
C LEU A 239 -5.44 -48.90 20.05
N ASP A 240 -5.14 -48.62 18.79
CA ASP A 240 -4.16 -49.37 17.99
C ASP A 240 -2.90 -48.56 17.61
N GLN A 241 -2.85 -47.29 18.02
CA GLN A 241 -1.74 -46.35 17.89
C GLN A 241 -1.43 -45.95 16.45
N ASP A 242 -2.44 -45.88 15.59
CA ASP A 242 -2.30 -45.43 14.21
C ASP A 242 -2.50 -43.90 14.03
N GLY A 243 -2.95 -43.22 15.09
CA GLY A 243 -3.21 -41.79 15.15
C GLY A 243 -4.67 -41.39 14.91
N LEU A 244 -5.54 -42.34 14.56
CA LEU A 244 -6.98 -42.20 14.53
C LEU A 244 -7.58 -42.66 15.87
N TYR A 245 -8.71 -42.09 16.25
CA TYR A 245 -9.30 -42.24 17.59
C TYR A 245 -10.69 -42.87 17.48
N GLU A 246 -10.74 -44.19 17.30
CA GLU A 246 -11.97 -44.97 17.02
C GLU A 246 -12.85 -45.12 18.26
N ASP A 247 -12.27 -45.18 19.46
CA ASP A 247 -12.99 -45.15 20.74
C ASP A 247 -13.37 -43.70 21.06
N VAL A 248 -14.29 -43.16 20.26
CA VAL A 248 -14.77 -41.77 20.30
C VAL A 248 -15.41 -41.43 21.64
N ASN A 249 -16.06 -42.38 22.30
CA ASN A 249 -16.73 -42.13 23.57
C ASN A 249 -15.80 -42.32 24.80
N GLY A 250 -14.63 -42.94 24.60
CA GLY A 250 -13.57 -43.11 25.59
C GLY A 250 -13.91 -44.14 26.67
N ASP A 251 -14.75 -45.14 26.37
CA ASP A 251 -15.11 -46.22 27.29
C ASP A 251 -14.12 -47.40 27.27
N GLY A 252 -13.10 -47.31 26.42
CA GLY A 252 -12.04 -48.31 26.24
C GLY A 252 -12.39 -49.38 25.21
N VAL A 253 -13.49 -49.25 24.46
CA VAL A 253 -13.94 -50.25 23.49
C VAL A 253 -14.48 -49.59 22.23
N PHE A 254 -13.86 -49.89 21.08
CA PHE A 254 -14.42 -49.52 19.79
C PHE A 254 -15.73 -50.30 19.50
N SER A 255 -16.85 -49.58 19.42
CA SER A 255 -18.19 -50.13 19.37
C SER A 255 -19.16 -49.32 18.50
N PHE A 256 -20.40 -49.81 18.34
CA PHE A 256 -21.45 -49.04 17.70
C PHE A 256 -21.82 -47.74 18.46
N GLY A 257 -21.48 -47.66 19.75
CA GLY A 257 -21.64 -46.44 20.55
C GLY A 257 -20.76 -45.30 20.02
N ASP A 258 -19.56 -45.62 19.55
CA ASP A 258 -18.59 -44.65 19.02
C ASP A 258 -19.03 -44.11 17.68
N ILE A 259 -19.47 -44.99 16.76
CA ILE A 259 -20.00 -44.60 15.46
C ILE A 259 -21.19 -43.65 15.64
N ARG A 260 -22.07 -43.95 16.60
CA ARG A 260 -23.21 -43.09 16.92
C ARG A 260 -22.74 -41.73 17.47
N THR A 261 -21.80 -41.73 18.42
CA THR A 261 -21.27 -40.50 19.03
C THR A 261 -20.58 -39.61 17.99
N PHE A 262 -19.79 -40.22 17.11
CA PHE A 262 -19.18 -39.54 15.97
C PHE A 262 -20.23 -38.95 15.03
N PHE A 263 -21.21 -39.75 14.61
CA PHE A 263 -22.30 -39.29 13.73
C PHE A 263 -23.13 -38.15 14.32
N GLU A 264 -23.29 -38.10 15.65
CA GLU A 264 -24.01 -37.01 16.33
C GLU A 264 -23.21 -35.69 16.37
N ASN A 265 -21.89 -35.72 16.10
CA ASN A 265 -20.98 -34.58 16.32
C ASN A 265 -20.07 -34.20 15.13
N TYR A 266 -20.01 -35.01 14.06
CA TYR A 266 -19.02 -34.85 12.98
C TYR A 266 -19.14 -33.56 12.16
N ASP A 267 -20.33 -32.98 12.04
CA ASP A 267 -20.60 -31.89 11.08
C ASP A 267 -20.26 -30.50 11.63
N VAL A 268 -20.37 -30.28 12.94
CA VAL A 268 -20.16 -28.98 13.58
C VAL A 268 -19.13 -29.05 14.71
N TRP A 269 -19.24 -30.04 15.59
CA TRP A 269 -18.47 -30.03 16.83
C TRP A 269 -17.02 -30.46 16.61
N ILE A 270 -16.76 -31.56 15.91
CA ILE A 270 -15.39 -32.03 15.62
C ILE A 270 -14.58 -30.96 14.87
N PRO A 271 -15.05 -30.37 13.74
CA PRO A 271 -14.28 -29.37 13.01
C PRO A 271 -13.92 -28.11 13.82
N ALA A 272 -14.72 -27.80 14.86
CA ALA A 272 -14.53 -26.62 15.69
C ALA A 272 -13.64 -26.85 16.91
N ASN A 273 -13.52 -28.09 17.39
CA ASN A 273 -12.91 -28.38 18.70
C ASN A 273 -11.75 -29.36 18.65
N GLU A 274 -11.70 -30.24 17.64
CA GLU A 274 -10.77 -31.35 17.61
C GLU A 274 -9.74 -31.27 16.46
N PRO A 275 -8.57 -31.90 16.62
CA PRO A 275 -7.65 -32.18 15.53
C PRO A 275 -8.32 -33.01 14.43
N VAL A 276 -8.55 -32.42 13.26
CA VAL A 276 -9.13 -33.12 12.10
C VAL A 276 -8.38 -34.42 11.79
N ALA A 277 -7.06 -34.42 11.86
CA ALA A 277 -6.24 -35.60 11.55
C ALA A 277 -6.53 -36.82 12.44
N CYS A 278 -7.04 -36.62 13.66
CA CYS A 278 -7.39 -37.73 14.57
C CYS A 278 -8.73 -38.39 14.23
N PHE A 279 -9.52 -37.77 13.36
CA PHE A 279 -10.91 -38.12 13.09
C PHE A 279 -11.22 -38.20 11.58
N ASP A 280 -10.19 -38.04 10.74
CA ASP A 280 -10.22 -38.13 9.27
C ASP A 280 -9.99 -39.58 8.83
N PHE A 281 -10.96 -40.43 9.20
CA PHE A 281 -10.94 -41.88 8.98
C PHE A 281 -10.93 -42.26 7.48
N ASP A 282 -11.39 -41.37 6.59
CA ASP A 282 -11.33 -41.62 5.15
C ASP A 282 -10.14 -40.94 4.43
N HIS A 283 -9.28 -40.25 5.20
CA HIS A 283 -8.05 -39.61 4.79
C HIS A 283 -8.20 -38.55 3.68
N ASN A 284 -9.31 -37.81 3.70
CA ASN A 284 -9.57 -36.75 2.73
C ASN A 284 -9.24 -35.33 3.27
N SER A 285 -8.76 -35.24 4.51
CA SER A 285 -8.43 -34.02 5.26
C SER A 285 -9.64 -33.15 5.63
N VAL A 286 -10.85 -33.71 5.62
CA VAL A 286 -12.10 -33.02 5.93
C VAL A 286 -13.03 -33.97 6.67
N ILE A 287 -13.45 -33.58 7.87
CA ILE A 287 -14.48 -34.31 8.60
C ILE A 287 -15.82 -34.23 7.87
N GLY A 288 -16.41 -35.38 7.58
CA GLY A 288 -17.66 -35.51 6.86
C GLY A 288 -18.32 -36.87 7.01
N PHE A 289 -19.36 -37.09 6.21
CA PHE A 289 -20.07 -38.38 6.19
C PHE A 289 -19.21 -39.53 5.62
N GLY A 290 -18.13 -39.19 4.91
CA GLY A 290 -17.13 -40.15 4.46
C GLY A 290 -16.46 -40.86 5.64
N ASP A 291 -16.08 -40.10 6.67
CA ASP A 291 -15.48 -40.60 7.91
C ASP A 291 -16.44 -41.47 8.71
N VAL A 292 -17.70 -41.07 8.83
CA VAL A 292 -18.75 -41.89 9.47
C VAL A 292 -18.84 -43.27 8.80
N ARG A 293 -18.80 -43.29 7.46
CA ARG A 293 -18.85 -44.54 6.70
C ARG A 293 -17.58 -45.36 6.88
N ALA A 294 -16.41 -44.73 6.87
CA ALA A 294 -15.12 -45.40 7.09
C ALA A 294 -15.10 -46.08 8.46
N LEU A 295 -15.42 -45.33 9.52
CA LEU A 295 -15.51 -45.85 10.89
C LEU A 295 -16.52 -47.00 11.01
N PHE A 296 -17.68 -46.91 10.36
CA PHE A 296 -18.66 -48.01 10.36
C PHE A 296 -18.16 -49.28 9.65
N LEU A 297 -17.41 -49.13 8.55
CA LEU A 297 -16.87 -50.28 7.80
C LEU A 297 -15.77 -50.99 8.58
N GLU A 298 -14.93 -50.23 9.28
CA GLU A 298 -13.86 -50.75 10.11
C GLU A 298 -14.39 -51.59 11.28
N TRP A 299 -15.39 -51.08 12.01
CA TRP A 299 -16.05 -51.84 13.08
C TRP A 299 -16.64 -53.17 12.62
N GLY A 300 -17.10 -53.23 11.37
CA GLY A 300 -17.70 -54.43 10.77
C GLY A 300 -16.69 -55.46 10.25
N SER A 301 -15.39 -55.16 10.30
CA SER A 301 -14.30 -56.02 9.79
C SER A 301 -13.71 -56.95 10.86
#